data_AF-A0A9J6DLV4-F1
#
_entry.id   AF-A0A9J6DLV4-F1
#
_cell.length_a   1.000
_cell.length_b   1.000
_cell.length_c   1.000
_cell.angle_alpha   90.00
_cell.angle_beta   90.00
_cell.angle_gamma   90.00
#
_symmetry.space_group_name_H-M   'P 1'
#
loop_
_entity.id
_entity.type
_entity.pdbx_description
1 polymer ?
#
loop_
_entity_poly.entity_id
_entity_poly.type
_entity_poly.pdbx_seq_one_letter_code
_entity_poly.pdbx_strand_id
1 'polypeptide(L)'
;MSRNRKPLTLGEKLRIIEEAEKRSGATKAGIARDLNIPESSLKTILAKNSIPLNAAKFGLNRKAAKDGKYAAIETALLQPLDAGIIKCMKQKYRKFLVQRRLAGMERKHLDKKLSVLDAMHYIASAWYAIMPETIVNCFRHCGFNRSGACSTSEAAVPVDDEPEFGNLELPGSFADYVGADNYVAVCSAVSLDDIIETVRSDTAGTSDEEEMDDTAEASASVATYADVLCYVDNIRRFACACDEIGNLLPDVAALERKLMHPGWAN
;
A
#
# COMPACT_ATOMS: atom_id res chain seq x y z
N MET A 1 -38.25 41.95 2.59
CA MET A 1 -38.27 40.49 2.89
C MET A 1 -36.85 39.96 2.85
N SER A 2 -36.46 39.05 3.75
CA SER A 2 -35.17 38.37 3.66
C SER A 2 -35.18 37.35 2.51
N ARG A 3 -34.19 37.37 1.61
CA ARG A 3 -34.04 36.32 0.59
C ARG A 3 -33.54 35.05 1.28
N ASN A 4 -34.37 34.01 1.31
CA ASN A 4 -34.03 32.71 1.89
C ASN A 4 -32.72 32.17 1.28
N ARG A 5 -31.68 32.02 2.11
CA ARG A 5 -30.35 31.58 1.69
C ARG A 5 -30.37 30.08 1.35
N LYS A 6 -30.66 29.72 0.10
CA LYS A 6 -30.51 28.34 -0.39
C LYS A 6 -29.03 27.93 -0.36
N PRO A 7 -28.62 26.89 0.41
CA PRO A 7 -27.24 26.47 0.50
C PRO A 7 -26.85 25.57 -0.68
N LEU A 8 -26.13 26.13 -1.65
CA LEU A 8 -25.65 25.45 -2.85
C LEU A 8 -24.67 24.31 -2.53
N THR A 9 -24.79 23.21 -3.26
CA THR A 9 -23.87 22.05 -3.31
C THR A 9 -22.57 22.38 -4.06
N LEU A 10 -21.58 21.49 -4.03
CA LEU A 10 -20.35 21.62 -4.82
C LEU A 10 -20.61 21.39 -6.31
N GLY A 11 -21.50 20.44 -6.66
CA GLY A 11 -21.94 20.20 -8.04
C GLY A 11 -22.71 21.38 -8.65
N GLU A 12 -23.61 22.03 -7.90
CA GLU A 12 -24.27 23.26 -8.36
C GLU A 12 -23.27 24.40 -8.58
N LYS A 13 -22.27 24.56 -7.70
CA LYS A 13 -21.23 25.58 -7.87
C LYS A 13 -20.34 25.30 -9.09
N LEU A 14 -20.01 24.03 -9.37
CA LEU A 14 -19.29 23.65 -10.59
C LEU A 14 -20.07 24.03 -11.85
N ARG A 15 -21.36 23.71 -11.92
CA ARG A 15 -22.22 24.11 -13.05
C ARG A 15 -22.29 25.64 -13.22
N ILE A 16 -22.29 26.40 -12.11
CA ILE A 16 -22.26 27.87 -12.13
C ILE A 16 -20.90 28.40 -12.65
N ILE A 17 -19.79 27.72 -12.39
CA ILE A 17 -18.46 28.05 -12.94
C ILE A 17 -18.43 27.74 -14.45
N GLU A 18 -18.76 26.51 -14.82
CA GLU A 18 -18.77 26.01 -16.20
C GLU A 18 -19.66 26.87 -17.12
N GLU A 19 -20.85 27.24 -16.67
CA GLU A 19 -21.78 28.09 -17.43
C GLU A 19 -21.35 29.57 -17.48
N ALA A 20 -20.55 30.04 -16.53
CA ALA A 20 -19.95 31.37 -16.59
C ALA A 20 -18.71 31.41 -17.50
N GLU A 21 -17.93 30.33 -17.57
CA GLU A 21 -16.78 30.18 -18.48
C GLU A 21 -17.24 30.10 -19.94
N LYS A 22 -18.29 29.32 -20.24
CA LYS A 22 -18.97 29.30 -21.55
C LYS A 22 -19.52 30.67 -21.97
N ARG A 23 -19.81 31.55 -21.01
CA ARG A 23 -20.37 32.91 -21.21
C ARG A 23 -19.36 34.01 -20.88
N SER A 24 -18.06 33.75 -21.04
CA SER A 24 -16.96 34.65 -20.62
C SER A 24 -17.06 36.11 -21.08
N GLY A 25 -17.65 36.37 -22.26
CA GLY A 25 -17.91 37.72 -22.79
C GLY A 25 -19.18 38.41 -22.26
N ALA A 26 -20.04 37.73 -21.50
CA ALA A 26 -21.29 38.29 -21.00
C ALA A 26 -21.10 39.02 -19.65
N THR A 27 -21.96 40.01 -19.38
CA THR A 27 -21.90 40.74 -18.10
C THR A 27 -22.24 39.81 -16.93
N LYS A 28 -21.46 39.89 -15.84
CA LYS A 28 -21.65 39.06 -14.64
C LYS A 28 -23.04 39.26 -14.00
N ALA A 29 -23.62 40.45 -14.14
CA ALA A 29 -25.00 40.75 -13.73
C ALA A 29 -26.06 40.08 -14.64
N GLY A 30 -25.77 39.85 -15.92
CA GLY A 30 -26.58 39.04 -16.82
C GLY A 30 -26.55 37.57 -16.43
N ILE A 31 -25.35 36.97 -16.36
CA ILE A 31 -25.14 35.57 -15.97
C ILE A 31 -25.81 35.26 -14.62
N ALA A 32 -25.69 36.16 -13.64
CA ALA A 32 -26.33 36.00 -12.33
C ALA A 32 -27.87 36.02 -12.40
N ARG A 33 -28.46 36.84 -13.28
CA ARG A 33 -29.91 36.90 -13.51
C ARG A 33 -30.42 35.61 -14.15
N ASP A 34 -29.73 35.14 -15.19
CA ASP A 34 -30.09 33.92 -15.93
C ASP A 34 -30.00 32.67 -15.04
N LEU A 35 -28.97 32.59 -14.19
CA LEU A 35 -28.79 31.53 -13.20
C LEU A 35 -29.66 31.71 -11.93
N ASN A 36 -30.49 32.76 -11.85
CA ASN A 36 -31.36 33.08 -10.71
C ASN A 36 -30.63 33.13 -9.35
N ILE A 37 -29.43 33.71 -9.34
CA ILE A 37 -28.58 33.89 -8.15
C ILE A 37 -28.20 35.36 -7.92
N PRO A 38 -27.92 35.79 -6.68
CA PRO A 38 -27.35 37.11 -6.44
C PRO A 38 -25.99 37.27 -7.13
N GLU A 39 -25.72 38.43 -7.74
CA GLU A 39 -24.43 38.71 -8.39
C GLU A 39 -23.24 38.61 -7.42
N SER A 40 -23.45 38.95 -6.14
CA SER A 40 -22.47 38.74 -5.07
C SER A 40 -22.17 37.26 -4.83
N SER A 41 -23.16 36.37 -4.98
CA SER A 41 -22.95 34.92 -4.90
C SER A 41 -22.17 34.40 -6.10
N LEU A 42 -22.49 34.84 -7.33
CA LEU A 42 -21.72 34.49 -8.53
C LEU A 42 -20.25 34.93 -8.39
N LYS A 43 -20.02 36.20 -8.00
CA LYS A 43 -18.67 36.74 -7.73
C LYS A 43 -17.93 35.92 -6.66
N THR A 44 -18.61 35.50 -5.59
CA THR A 44 -18.02 34.68 -4.51
C THR A 44 -17.71 33.23 -4.95
N ILE A 45 -18.46 32.68 -5.91
CA ILE A 45 -18.21 31.34 -6.47
C ILE A 45 -17.02 31.38 -7.43
N LEU A 46 -17.01 32.33 -8.38
CA LEU A 46 -15.94 32.47 -9.37
C LEU A 46 -14.59 32.86 -8.74
N ALA A 47 -14.57 33.49 -7.57
CA ALA A 47 -13.36 33.80 -6.82
C ALA A 47 -12.80 32.61 -6.01
N LYS A 48 -13.41 31.42 -6.06
CA LYS A 48 -13.02 30.26 -5.25
C LYS A 48 -12.53 29.09 -6.11
N ASN A 49 -11.30 29.24 -6.60
CA ASN A 49 -10.57 28.26 -7.41
C ASN A 49 -10.45 26.86 -6.76
N SER A 50 -10.66 26.74 -5.44
CA SER A 50 -10.69 25.45 -4.74
C SER A 50 -12.00 24.66 -4.89
N ILE A 51 -13.05 25.21 -5.52
CA ILE A 51 -14.34 24.51 -5.69
C ILE A 51 -14.20 23.18 -6.46
N PRO A 52 -13.49 23.09 -7.60
CA PRO A 52 -13.29 21.83 -8.32
C PRO A 52 -12.53 20.78 -7.50
N LEU A 53 -11.42 21.17 -6.87
CA LEU A 53 -10.62 20.28 -6.00
C LEU A 53 -11.47 19.74 -4.83
N ASN A 54 -12.27 20.60 -4.21
CA ASN A 54 -13.20 20.21 -3.15
C ASN A 54 -14.34 19.31 -3.66
N ALA A 55 -14.84 19.53 -4.88
CA ALA A 55 -15.87 18.69 -5.49
C ALA A 55 -15.36 17.28 -5.78
N ALA A 56 -14.10 17.14 -6.18
CA ALA A 56 -13.41 15.85 -6.30
C ALA A 56 -13.20 15.18 -4.93
N LYS A 57 -12.65 15.89 -3.94
CA LYS A 57 -12.38 15.34 -2.60
C LYS A 57 -13.64 14.95 -1.81
N PHE A 58 -14.68 15.78 -1.83
CA PHE A 58 -15.85 15.64 -0.94
C PHE A 58 -17.13 15.16 -1.65
N GLY A 59 -17.10 15.01 -2.97
CA GLY A 59 -18.25 14.64 -3.80
C GLY A 59 -19.23 15.78 -4.07
N LEU A 60 -19.89 15.71 -5.22
CA LEU A 60 -20.75 16.77 -5.77
C LEU A 60 -21.88 17.22 -4.83
N ASN A 61 -22.46 16.29 -4.06
CA ASN A 61 -23.67 16.52 -3.27
C ASN A 61 -23.43 17.32 -1.97
N ARG A 62 -22.19 17.48 -1.50
CA ARG A 62 -21.92 18.22 -0.26
C ARG A 62 -22.07 19.74 -0.45
N LYS A 63 -22.62 20.41 0.57
CA LYS A 63 -22.88 21.87 0.56
C LYS A 63 -21.70 22.71 1.08
N ALA A 64 -20.88 22.12 1.96
CA ALA A 64 -19.64 22.69 2.45
C ALA A 64 -18.50 21.68 2.24
N ALA A 65 -17.33 22.21 1.91
CA ALA A 65 -16.07 21.49 1.93
C ALA A 65 -15.48 21.62 3.34
N LYS A 66 -15.71 20.61 4.17
CA LYS A 66 -15.17 20.50 5.52
C LYS A 66 -15.06 19.02 5.86
N ASP A 67 -13.87 18.62 6.29
CA ASP A 67 -13.61 17.30 6.85
C ASP A 67 -14.39 17.09 8.16
N GLY A 68 -14.55 15.83 8.59
CA GLY A 68 -15.24 15.54 9.84
C GLY A 68 -14.42 15.94 11.08
N LYS A 69 -15.01 15.73 12.27
CA LYS A 69 -14.39 16.14 13.54
C LYS A 69 -13.05 15.41 13.77
N TYR A 70 -12.91 14.22 13.22
CA TYR A 70 -11.76 13.34 13.39
C TYR A 70 -11.18 12.92 12.04
N ALA A 71 -10.92 13.89 11.16
CA ALA A 71 -10.49 13.69 9.76
C ALA A 71 -9.34 12.67 9.57
N ALA A 72 -8.37 12.61 10.49
CA ALA A 72 -7.29 11.63 10.45
C ALA A 72 -7.78 10.18 10.68
N ILE A 73 -8.73 9.98 11.62
CA ILE A 73 -9.35 8.68 11.88
C ILE A 73 -10.25 8.28 10.71
N GLU A 74 -11.02 9.24 10.16
CA GLU A 74 -11.84 9.04 8.97
C GLU A 74 -10.99 8.67 7.75
N THR A 75 -9.78 9.21 7.62
CA THR A 75 -8.84 8.88 6.53
C THR A 75 -8.24 7.48 6.74
N ALA A 76 -7.77 7.16 7.95
CA ALA A 76 -7.21 5.82 8.25
C ALA A 76 -8.24 4.69 8.04
N LEU A 77 -9.51 4.90 8.42
CA LEU A 77 -10.61 3.97 8.14
C LEU A 77 -10.90 3.77 6.64
N LEU A 78 -10.48 4.72 5.80
CA LEU A 78 -10.66 4.70 4.35
C LEU A 78 -9.37 4.35 3.58
N GLN A 79 -8.27 4.01 4.28
CA GLN A 79 -7.03 3.55 3.67
C GLN A 79 -7.02 2.00 3.56
N PRO A 80 -7.04 1.43 2.33
CA PRO A 80 -7.09 -0.03 2.16
C PRO A 80 -5.87 -0.78 2.71
N LEU A 81 -4.73 -0.07 2.88
CA LEU A 81 -3.53 -0.63 3.49
C LEU A 81 -3.73 -0.93 4.97
N ASP A 82 -4.31 0.01 5.70
CA ASP A 82 -4.60 -0.06 7.13
C ASP A 82 -5.81 -0.97 7.44
N ALA A 83 -6.74 -1.09 6.49
CA ALA A 83 -7.90 -1.99 6.59
C ALA A 83 -7.56 -3.50 6.62
N GLY A 84 -6.30 -3.88 6.39
CA GLY A 84 -5.84 -5.26 6.61
C GLY A 84 -4.55 -5.65 5.89
N ILE A 85 -4.22 -5.02 4.76
CA ILE A 85 -3.09 -5.42 3.91
C ILE A 85 -1.75 -5.33 4.68
N ILE A 86 -1.54 -4.27 5.47
CA ILE A 86 -0.34 -4.13 6.32
C ILE A 86 -0.26 -5.25 7.36
N LYS A 87 -1.39 -5.62 7.98
CA LYS A 87 -1.45 -6.73 8.95
C LYS A 87 -1.06 -8.05 8.30
N CYS A 88 -1.65 -8.38 7.15
CA CYS A 88 -1.34 -9.61 6.40
C CYS A 88 0.13 -9.63 5.97
N MET A 89 0.69 -8.52 5.47
CA MET A 89 2.10 -8.43 5.09
C MET A 89 3.04 -8.65 6.30
N LYS A 90 2.75 -8.01 7.45
CA LYS A 90 3.45 -8.29 8.73
C LYS A 90 3.36 -9.76 9.13
N GLN A 91 2.19 -10.40 9.03
CA GLN A 91 1.99 -11.82 9.34
C GLN A 91 2.84 -12.73 8.43
N LYS A 92 2.76 -12.57 7.10
CA LYS A 92 3.55 -13.39 6.15
C LYS A 92 5.07 -13.16 6.33
N TYR A 93 5.52 -11.92 6.46
CA TYR A 93 6.93 -11.58 6.70
C TYR A 93 7.46 -12.22 8.01
N ARG A 94 6.73 -12.06 9.12
CA ARG A 94 7.12 -12.63 10.42
C ARG A 94 7.05 -14.16 10.46
N LYS A 95 6.14 -14.78 9.69
CA LYS A 95 6.10 -16.25 9.47
C LYS A 95 7.39 -16.74 8.81
N PHE A 96 7.84 -16.08 7.73
CA PHE A 96 9.12 -16.41 7.07
C PHE A 96 10.34 -16.19 7.98
N LEU A 97 10.35 -15.14 8.82
CA LEU A 97 11.41 -14.93 9.82
C LEU A 97 11.55 -16.13 10.77
N VAL A 98 10.45 -16.57 11.37
CA VAL A 98 10.45 -17.70 12.32
C VAL A 98 10.86 -18.98 11.60
N GLN A 99 10.30 -19.27 10.42
CA GLN A 99 10.65 -20.45 9.64
C GLN A 99 12.14 -20.51 9.27
N ARG A 100 12.74 -19.43 8.75
CA ARG A 100 14.18 -19.44 8.41
C ARG A 100 15.10 -19.40 9.64
N ARG A 101 14.61 -18.99 10.81
CA ARG A 101 15.33 -19.14 12.10
C ARG A 101 15.32 -20.59 12.58
N LEU A 102 14.19 -21.29 12.52
CA LEU A 102 14.08 -22.71 12.88
C LEU A 102 14.95 -23.58 11.97
N ALA A 103 14.90 -23.40 10.65
CA ALA A 103 15.77 -24.09 9.69
C ALA A 103 17.27 -23.75 9.87
N GLY A 104 17.59 -22.63 10.52
CA GLY A 104 18.94 -22.27 10.95
C GLY A 104 19.38 -23.02 12.21
N MET A 105 18.47 -23.25 13.17
CA MET A 105 18.73 -24.05 14.38
C MET A 105 19.06 -25.50 14.04
N GLU A 106 18.27 -26.13 13.16
CA GLU A 106 18.46 -27.51 12.70
C GLU A 106 19.87 -27.74 12.13
N ARG A 107 20.39 -26.76 11.37
CA ARG A 107 21.74 -26.79 10.78
C ARG A 107 22.82 -26.12 11.66
N LYS A 108 22.51 -25.77 12.91
CA LYS A 108 23.39 -25.04 13.86
C LYS A 108 23.93 -23.68 13.37
N HIS A 109 23.42 -23.14 12.27
CA HIS A 109 23.79 -21.83 11.71
C HIS A 109 22.96 -20.69 12.33
N LEU A 110 22.93 -20.63 13.66
CA LEU A 110 22.19 -19.60 14.40
C LEU A 110 22.75 -18.19 14.19
N ASP A 111 24.07 -18.08 13.99
CA ASP A 111 24.80 -16.81 13.95
C ASP A 111 24.58 -15.99 12.67
N LYS A 112 23.85 -16.50 11.67
CA LYS A 112 23.56 -15.76 10.44
C LYS A 112 22.64 -14.56 10.75
N LYS A 113 23.27 -13.40 10.96
CA LYS A 113 22.60 -12.09 10.99
C LYS A 113 21.78 -11.90 9.72
N LEU A 114 20.62 -11.25 9.88
CA LEU A 114 19.69 -10.95 8.79
C LEU A 114 20.20 -9.71 8.07
N SER A 115 20.51 -9.83 6.77
CA SER A 115 20.95 -8.69 5.96
C SER A 115 19.76 -7.86 5.47
N VAL A 116 20.01 -6.61 5.07
CA VAL A 116 18.98 -5.77 4.43
C VAL A 116 18.46 -6.43 3.14
N LEU A 117 19.33 -7.11 2.39
CA LEU A 117 18.94 -7.88 1.20
C LEU A 117 18.01 -9.05 1.53
N ASP A 118 18.29 -9.81 2.61
CA ASP A 118 17.36 -10.84 3.11
C ASP A 118 16.00 -10.21 3.46
N ALA A 119 16.00 -9.04 4.12
CA ALA A 119 14.77 -8.32 4.48
C ALA A 119 13.96 -7.91 3.23
N MET A 120 14.62 -7.37 2.20
CA MET A 120 13.98 -6.98 0.94
C MET A 120 13.35 -8.19 0.23
N HIS A 121 14.06 -9.32 0.16
CA HIS A 121 13.52 -10.56 -0.40
C HIS A 121 12.34 -11.12 0.41
N TYR A 122 12.37 -11.03 1.75
CA TYR A 122 11.23 -11.42 2.58
C TYR A 122 10.02 -10.50 2.38
N ILE A 123 10.22 -9.18 2.23
CA ILE A 123 9.14 -8.21 1.98
C ILE A 123 8.49 -8.51 0.62
N ALA A 124 9.27 -8.75 -0.43
CA ALA A 124 8.76 -9.16 -1.73
C ALA A 124 7.99 -10.48 -1.64
N SER A 125 8.56 -11.51 -0.99
CA SER A 125 7.90 -12.81 -0.81
C SER A 125 6.64 -12.73 0.03
N ALA A 126 6.61 -11.89 1.07
CA ALA A 126 5.44 -11.64 1.90
C ALA A 126 4.33 -10.92 1.12
N TRP A 127 4.69 -9.94 0.27
CA TRP A 127 3.75 -9.28 -0.64
C TRP A 127 3.13 -10.25 -1.66
N TYR A 128 3.97 -11.05 -2.34
CA TYR A 128 3.50 -12.08 -3.29
C TYR A 128 2.78 -13.27 -2.63
N ALA A 129 2.80 -13.38 -1.30
CA ALA A 129 2.04 -14.36 -0.53
C ALA A 129 0.67 -13.86 -0.04
N ILE A 130 0.33 -12.58 -0.24
CA ILE A 130 -1.02 -12.05 0.05
C ILE A 130 -1.95 -12.42 -1.11
N MET A 131 -3.08 -13.05 -0.79
CA MET A 131 -4.08 -13.39 -1.80
C MET A 131 -4.74 -12.12 -2.40
N PRO A 132 -4.94 -12.04 -3.74
CA PRO A 132 -5.63 -10.92 -4.39
C PRO A 132 -7.01 -10.63 -3.79
N GLU A 133 -7.71 -11.67 -3.33
CA GLU A 133 -9.01 -11.62 -2.67
C GLU A 133 -8.93 -10.80 -1.37
N THR A 134 -7.86 -10.96 -0.59
CA THR A 134 -7.62 -10.20 0.64
C THR A 134 -7.43 -8.71 0.33
N ILE A 135 -6.69 -8.39 -0.73
CA ILE A 135 -6.51 -7.00 -1.21
C ILE A 135 -7.87 -6.42 -1.65
N VAL A 136 -8.61 -7.13 -2.51
CA VAL A 136 -9.94 -6.71 -3.00
C VAL A 136 -10.93 -6.54 -1.83
N ASN A 137 -10.87 -7.40 -0.81
CA ASN A 137 -11.72 -7.29 0.38
C ASN A 137 -11.36 -6.06 1.22
N CYS A 138 -10.08 -5.74 1.42
CA CYS A 138 -9.65 -4.53 2.14
C CYS A 138 -10.08 -3.24 1.39
N PHE A 139 -9.93 -3.22 0.06
CA PHE A 139 -10.46 -2.12 -0.76
C PHE A 139 -11.99 -2.02 -0.68
N ARG A 140 -12.73 -3.15 -0.65
CA ARG A 140 -14.19 -3.15 -0.48
C ARG A 140 -14.62 -2.60 0.88
N HIS A 141 -13.90 -2.91 1.96
CA HIS A 141 -14.15 -2.37 3.31
C HIS A 141 -13.98 -0.84 3.36
N CYS A 142 -12.99 -0.29 2.66
CA CYS A 142 -12.85 1.17 2.50
C CYS A 142 -13.82 1.78 1.47
N GLY A 143 -14.82 1.04 0.99
CA GLY A 143 -15.88 1.53 0.12
C GLY A 143 -15.57 1.57 -1.38
N PHE A 144 -14.45 0.99 -1.84
CA PHE A 144 -14.08 0.92 -3.26
C PHE A 144 -14.85 -0.18 -4.02
N ASN A 145 -16.19 -0.10 -4.00
CA ASN A 145 -17.07 -1.04 -4.71
C ASN A 145 -17.05 -0.78 -6.22
N ARG A 146 -16.71 -1.80 -7.01
CA ARG A 146 -16.95 -1.78 -8.46
C ARG A 146 -18.46 -1.97 -8.70
N SER A 147 -19.09 -0.95 -9.29
CA SER A 147 -20.55 -0.77 -9.39
C SER A 147 -21.23 -0.37 -8.07
N GLY A 148 -22.31 0.43 -8.18
CA GLY A 148 -23.00 1.11 -7.09
C GLY A 148 -23.87 0.24 -6.18
N ALA A 149 -23.53 -1.04 -6.02
CA ALA A 149 -24.19 -1.92 -5.06
C ALA A 149 -23.75 -1.53 -3.63
N CYS A 150 -24.69 -0.96 -2.86
CA CYS A 150 -24.51 -0.80 -1.42
C CYS A 150 -24.72 -2.16 -0.75
N SER A 151 -23.62 -2.82 -0.41
CA SER A 151 -23.62 -4.10 0.30
C SER A 151 -22.70 -4.00 1.51
N THR A 152 -23.24 -3.49 2.62
CA THR A 152 -22.62 -3.61 3.95
C THR A 152 -22.72 -5.07 4.39
N SER A 153 -21.82 -5.90 3.88
CA SER A 153 -21.57 -7.23 4.39
C SER A 153 -20.40 -7.14 5.36
N GLU A 154 -20.60 -7.58 6.60
CA GLU A 154 -19.54 -7.78 7.60
C GLU A 154 -18.72 -9.04 7.26
N ALA A 155 -18.24 -9.11 6.02
CA ALA A 155 -17.31 -10.13 5.57
C ALA A 155 -15.98 -9.90 6.28
N ALA A 156 -15.79 -10.58 7.42
CA ALA A 156 -14.56 -10.56 8.19
C ALA A 156 -13.36 -10.70 7.25
N VAL A 157 -12.35 -9.84 7.44
CA VAL A 157 -11.12 -9.89 6.64
C VAL A 157 -10.56 -11.31 6.74
N PRO A 158 -10.33 -12.04 5.63
CA PRO A 158 -9.82 -13.40 5.69
C PRO A 158 -8.54 -13.43 6.53
N VAL A 159 -8.57 -14.19 7.63
CA VAL A 159 -7.38 -14.43 8.45
C VAL A 159 -6.54 -15.45 7.68
N ASP A 160 -5.71 -14.91 6.81
CA ASP A 160 -4.92 -15.57 5.76
C ASP A 160 -3.84 -16.51 6.36
N ASP A 161 -4.30 -17.67 6.82
CA ASP A 161 -3.61 -18.72 7.57
C ASP A 161 -2.71 -18.21 8.70
N GLU A 162 -3.34 -18.03 9.88
CA GLU A 162 -2.58 -18.04 11.14
C GLU A 162 -1.67 -19.28 11.15
N PRO A 163 -0.33 -19.10 11.25
CA PRO A 163 0.58 -20.23 11.19
C PRO A 163 0.35 -21.19 12.35
N GLU A 164 0.17 -22.47 12.04
CA GLU A 164 0.22 -23.57 13.01
C GLU A 164 1.65 -23.76 13.55
N PHE A 165 2.12 -22.79 14.34
CA PHE A 165 3.19 -22.97 15.31
C PHE A 165 2.70 -23.75 16.56
N GLY A 166 1.55 -24.43 16.48
CA GLY A 166 0.81 -25.00 17.62
C GLY A 166 1.54 -26.07 18.43
N ASN A 167 2.64 -26.62 17.90
CA ASN A 167 3.51 -27.57 18.59
C ASN A 167 4.80 -26.93 19.13
N LEU A 168 4.95 -25.61 19.08
CA LEU A 168 6.15 -24.87 19.47
C LEU A 168 5.87 -24.02 20.72
N GLU A 169 6.58 -24.29 21.82
CA GLU A 169 6.46 -23.52 23.07
C GLU A 169 7.05 -22.12 22.92
N LEU A 170 6.25 -21.18 22.40
CA LEU A 170 6.60 -19.77 22.27
C LEU A 170 6.25 -18.99 23.56
N PRO A 171 7.09 -18.04 24.01
CA PRO A 171 6.84 -17.21 25.19
C PRO A 171 5.84 -16.06 24.91
N GLY A 172 4.72 -16.36 24.25
CA GLY A 172 3.71 -15.42 23.78
C GLY A 172 2.98 -15.96 22.54
N SER A 173 1.89 -15.33 22.11
CA SER A 173 1.20 -15.74 20.88
C SER A 173 1.90 -15.20 19.63
N PHE A 174 1.67 -15.83 18.47
CA PHE A 174 2.15 -15.27 17.21
C PHE A 174 1.52 -13.91 16.90
N ALA A 175 0.26 -13.67 17.32
CA ALA A 175 -0.40 -12.38 17.19
C ALA A 175 0.31 -11.27 17.97
N ASP A 176 0.85 -11.56 19.17
CA ASP A 176 1.67 -10.61 19.95
C ASP A 176 2.98 -10.30 19.21
N TYR A 177 3.65 -11.32 18.68
CA TYR A 177 4.86 -11.14 17.87
C TYR A 177 4.58 -10.34 16.58
N VAL A 178 3.39 -10.48 15.99
CA VAL A 178 2.95 -9.69 14.83
C VAL A 178 2.65 -8.24 15.20
N GLY A 179 2.04 -8.00 16.36
CA GLY A 179 1.69 -6.66 16.84
C GLY A 179 2.82 -5.86 17.50
N ALA A 180 3.98 -6.49 17.76
CA ALA A 180 5.08 -5.94 18.55
C ALA A 180 5.66 -4.60 18.04
N ASP A 181 5.43 -4.21 16.79
CA ASP A 181 5.87 -2.96 16.18
C ASP A 181 4.75 -1.92 15.96
N ASN A 182 3.50 -2.21 16.34
CA ASN A 182 2.33 -1.37 16.04
C ASN A 182 2.37 0.05 16.65
N TYR A 183 3.20 0.27 17.68
CA TYR A 183 3.39 1.57 18.34
C TYR A 183 4.79 2.16 18.15
N VAL A 184 5.60 1.57 17.26
CA VAL A 184 6.93 2.10 16.90
C VAL A 184 6.75 3.25 15.90
N ALA A 185 7.32 4.42 16.21
CA ALA A 185 7.35 5.54 15.28
C ALA A 185 8.34 5.24 14.14
N VAL A 186 7.82 4.90 12.96
CA VAL A 186 8.62 4.53 11.78
C VAL A 186 9.15 5.76 11.03
N CYS A 187 8.37 6.86 11.01
CA CYS A 187 8.73 8.12 10.37
C CYS A 187 8.53 9.29 11.34
N SER A 188 9.31 10.35 11.17
CA SER A 188 8.94 11.68 11.67
C SER A 188 7.70 12.20 10.95
N ALA A 189 7.01 13.18 11.54
CA ALA A 189 5.90 13.87 10.88
C ALA A 189 6.45 14.85 9.83
N VAL A 190 6.73 14.33 8.62
CA VAL A 190 7.19 15.11 7.47
C VAL A 190 6.07 16.06 7.02
N SER A 191 6.35 17.35 6.93
CA SER A 191 5.40 18.35 6.44
C SER A 191 5.30 18.35 4.92
N LEU A 192 4.27 18.99 4.37
CA LEU A 192 4.13 19.14 2.91
C LEU A 192 5.28 19.97 2.30
N ASP A 193 5.86 20.89 3.05
CA ASP A 193 6.98 21.71 2.60
C ASP A 193 8.28 20.90 2.54
N ASP A 194 8.55 20.04 3.53
CA ASP A 194 9.70 19.12 3.54
C ASP A 194 9.66 18.14 2.34
N ILE A 195 8.46 17.65 1.98
CA ILE A 195 8.26 16.79 0.80
C ILE A 195 8.60 17.55 -0.49
N ILE A 196 8.17 18.82 -0.60
CA ILE A 196 8.46 19.67 -1.76
C ILE A 196 9.95 20.01 -1.86
N GLU A 197 10.65 20.12 -0.73
CA GLU A 197 12.11 20.31 -0.70
C GLU A 197 12.86 19.03 -1.10
N THR A 198 12.47 17.86 -0.58
CA THR A 198 13.06 16.56 -0.95
C THR A 198 12.90 16.27 -2.45
N VAL A 199 11.72 16.51 -3.03
CA VAL A 199 11.47 16.31 -4.48
C VAL A 199 12.31 17.24 -5.37
N ARG A 200 12.98 18.25 -4.81
CA ARG A 200 13.92 19.14 -5.52
C ARG A 200 15.39 18.73 -5.39
N SER A 201 15.77 17.86 -4.44
CA SER A 201 17.16 17.42 -4.27
C SER A 201 17.55 16.26 -5.19
N ASP A 202 16.60 15.40 -5.55
CA ASP A 202 16.89 14.05 -6.06
C ASP A 202 17.35 14.00 -7.54
N THR A 203 17.63 15.14 -8.18
CA THR A 203 17.99 15.21 -9.60
C THR A 203 19.50 15.23 -9.91
N ALA A 204 20.37 14.81 -8.98
CA ALA A 204 21.83 14.76 -9.21
C ALA A 204 22.62 13.76 -8.33
N GLY A 205 23.26 12.75 -8.95
CA GLY A 205 24.23 11.83 -8.31
C GLY A 205 24.29 10.46 -9.00
N THR A 206 25.47 9.80 -9.10
CA THR A 206 25.65 8.59 -9.92
C THR A 206 26.80 7.65 -9.47
N SER A 207 26.53 6.33 -9.52
CA SER A 207 27.36 5.13 -9.85
C SER A 207 28.69 4.70 -9.15
N ASP A 208 28.98 3.39 -9.36
CA ASP A 208 30.28 2.63 -9.42
C ASP A 208 30.79 1.80 -8.20
N GLU A 209 31.71 0.82 -8.47
CA GLU A 209 31.83 -0.52 -7.78
C GLU A 209 33.12 -0.76 -6.90
N GLU A 210 33.81 -1.91 -6.68
CA GLU A 210 34.05 -3.24 -7.35
C GLU A 210 34.44 -4.38 -6.33
N GLU A 211 34.15 -5.68 -6.63
CA GLU A 211 34.88 -6.96 -6.30
C GLU A 211 35.31 -7.35 -4.82
N MET A 212 35.78 -8.57 -4.41
CA MET A 212 36.17 -9.87 -5.04
C MET A 212 36.09 -11.11 -4.08
N ASP A 213 35.98 -12.34 -4.64
CA ASP A 213 36.44 -13.73 -4.26
C ASP A 213 36.41 -14.36 -2.83
N ASP A 214 36.08 -15.67 -2.74
CA ASP A 214 36.98 -16.81 -2.38
C ASP A 214 36.26 -18.19 -2.52
N THR A 215 37.00 -19.31 -2.70
CA THR A 215 36.50 -20.60 -3.25
C THR A 215 36.74 -21.85 -2.36
N ALA A 216 35.82 -22.84 -2.34
CA ALA A 216 36.05 -24.15 -1.70
C ALA A 216 35.20 -25.34 -2.23
N GLU A 217 35.74 -26.56 -2.09
CA GLU A 217 35.17 -27.87 -2.48
C GLU A 217 35.05 -28.84 -1.27
N ALA A 218 34.35 -29.98 -1.30
CA ALA A 218 33.18 -30.47 -2.06
C ALA A 218 32.80 -31.90 -1.57
N SER A 219 31.59 -32.40 -1.87
CA SER A 219 31.28 -33.85 -2.03
C SER A 219 29.79 -34.10 -2.31
N ALA A 220 29.49 -35.13 -3.11
CA ALA A 220 28.11 -35.46 -3.50
C ALA A 220 27.43 -36.41 -2.50
N SER A 221 26.51 -35.86 -1.70
CA SER A 221 25.40 -36.61 -1.10
C SER A 221 24.08 -36.14 -1.73
N VAL A 222 22.98 -36.87 -1.54
CA VAL A 222 21.68 -36.48 -2.12
C VAL A 222 21.24 -35.16 -1.47
N ALA A 223 21.17 -34.10 -2.27
CA ALA A 223 20.90 -32.74 -1.81
C ALA A 223 19.65 -32.69 -0.92
N THR A 224 19.80 -32.18 0.30
CA THR A 224 18.67 -32.00 1.19
C THR A 224 17.78 -30.86 0.69
N TYR A 225 16.53 -30.81 1.13
CA TYR A 225 15.65 -29.64 0.92
C TYR A 225 16.36 -28.32 1.29
N ALA A 226 17.18 -28.38 2.34
CA ALA A 226 17.96 -27.29 2.88
C ALA A 226 19.08 -26.81 1.92
N ASP A 227 19.56 -27.68 1.03
CA ASP A 227 20.57 -27.39 0.01
C ASP A 227 19.92 -26.94 -1.31
N VAL A 228 18.76 -27.50 -1.65
CA VAL A 228 17.93 -27.04 -2.78
C VAL A 228 17.60 -25.55 -2.65
N LEU A 229 17.24 -25.08 -1.45
CA LEU A 229 17.05 -23.65 -1.19
C LEU A 229 18.34 -22.83 -1.35
N CYS A 230 19.52 -23.41 -1.08
CA CYS A 230 20.82 -22.73 -1.30
C CYS A 230 21.13 -22.60 -2.79
N TYR A 231 20.85 -23.63 -3.59
CA TYR A 231 20.97 -23.56 -5.05
C TYR A 231 19.99 -22.54 -5.65
N VAL A 232 18.75 -22.46 -5.15
CA VAL A 232 17.78 -21.41 -5.55
C VAL A 232 18.30 -20.01 -5.21
N ASP A 233 18.86 -19.81 -4.02
CA ASP A 233 19.49 -18.55 -3.59
C ASP A 233 20.69 -18.16 -4.48
N ASN A 234 21.48 -19.15 -4.94
CA ASN A 234 22.62 -18.92 -5.83
C ASN A 234 22.19 -18.62 -7.28
N ILE A 235 21.20 -19.34 -7.81
CA ILE A 235 20.60 -19.06 -9.14
C ILE A 235 19.96 -17.66 -9.13
N ARG A 236 19.31 -17.26 -8.03
CA ARG A 236 18.79 -15.90 -7.83
C ARG A 236 19.90 -14.84 -7.90
N ARG A 237 21.02 -15.03 -7.19
CA ARG A 237 22.18 -14.11 -7.25
C ARG A 237 22.74 -14.00 -8.66
N PHE A 238 22.93 -15.12 -9.35
CA PHE A 238 23.42 -15.14 -10.72
C PHE A 238 22.46 -14.44 -11.71
N ALA A 239 21.16 -14.71 -11.62
CA ALA A 239 20.14 -14.03 -12.44
C ALA A 239 19.96 -12.54 -12.10
N CYS A 240 20.40 -12.08 -10.92
CA CYS A 240 20.51 -10.64 -10.60
C CYS A 240 21.80 -9.99 -11.10
N ALA A 241 22.85 -10.76 -11.40
CA ALA A 241 24.14 -10.27 -11.87
C ALA A 241 24.29 -10.33 -13.41
N CYS A 242 23.43 -11.08 -14.10
CA CYS A 242 23.44 -11.21 -15.56
C CYS A 242 22.09 -10.80 -16.16
N ASP A 243 22.00 -9.55 -16.65
CA ASP A 243 20.79 -8.98 -17.26
C ASP A 243 20.16 -9.88 -18.35
N GLU A 244 20.97 -10.57 -19.14
CA GLU A 244 20.51 -11.51 -20.18
C GLU A 244 19.61 -12.64 -19.63
N ILE A 245 19.77 -12.99 -18.35
CA ILE A 245 19.08 -14.09 -17.66
C ILE A 245 18.10 -13.57 -16.59
N GLY A 246 18.04 -12.25 -16.35
CA GLY A 246 17.13 -11.62 -15.36
C GLY A 246 15.65 -11.97 -15.55
N ASN A 247 15.23 -12.30 -16.78
CA ASN A 247 13.90 -12.82 -17.09
C ASN A 247 13.53 -14.14 -16.37
N LEU A 248 14.50 -14.85 -15.79
CA LEU A 248 14.30 -16.08 -15.02
C LEU A 248 13.92 -15.84 -13.55
N LEU A 249 14.10 -14.62 -13.03
CA LEU A 249 13.77 -14.28 -11.62
C LEU A 249 12.32 -14.62 -11.20
N PRO A 250 11.28 -14.41 -12.04
CA PRO A 250 9.92 -14.85 -11.73
C PRO A 250 9.77 -16.38 -11.58
N ASP A 251 10.48 -17.15 -12.42
CA ASP A 251 10.44 -18.62 -12.39
C ASP A 251 11.21 -19.18 -11.19
N VAL A 252 12.35 -18.57 -10.83
CA VAL A 252 13.07 -18.88 -9.59
C VAL A 252 12.20 -18.62 -8.36
N ALA A 253 11.45 -17.50 -8.34
CA ALA A 253 10.47 -17.21 -7.28
C ALA A 253 9.21 -18.11 -7.33
N ALA A 254 8.85 -18.67 -8.48
CA ALA A 254 7.81 -19.70 -8.59
C ALA A 254 8.28 -21.07 -8.07
N LEU A 255 9.54 -21.43 -8.34
CA LEU A 255 10.18 -22.64 -7.83
C LEU A 255 10.33 -22.59 -6.30
N GLU A 256 10.79 -21.48 -5.73
CA GLU A 256 10.89 -21.30 -4.27
C GLU A 256 9.53 -21.46 -3.58
N ARG A 257 8.46 -20.86 -4.12
CA ARG A 257 7.10 -21.03 -3.57
C ARG A 257 6.62 -22.48 -3.58
N LYS A 258 6.89 -23.23 -4.66
CA LYS A 258 6.54 -24.66 -4.75
C LYS A 258 7.33 -25.52 -3.76
N LEU A 259 8.60 -25.17 -3.53
CA LEU A 259 9.43 -25.84 -2.51
C LEU A 259 8.92 -25.54 -1.10
N MET A 260 8.60 -24.29 -0.78
CA MET A 260 8.08 -23.87 0.54
C MET A 260 6.67 -24.41 0.85
N HIS A 261 5.88 -24.76 -0.19
CA HIS A 261 4.51 -25.24 -0.04
C HIS A 261 4.23 -26.49 -0.92
N PRO A 262 4.77 -27.67 -0.56
CA PRO A 262 4.64 -28.89 -1.37
C PRO A 262 3.21 -29.47 -1.43
N GLY A 263 2.24 -28.90 -0.70
CA GLY A 263 0.86 -29.39 -0.60
C GLY A 263 -0.19 -28.67 -1.47
N TRP A 264 0.15 -27.57 -2.14
CA TRP A 264 -0.80 -26.76 -2.93
C TRP A 264 -0.59 -26.89 -4.45
N ALA A 265 -0.55 -28.14 -4.90
CA ALA A 265 -0.52 -28.52 -6.33
C ALA A 265 -1.60 -29.56 -6.65
N ASN A 266 -2.84 -29.30 -6.20
CA ASN A 266 -4.11 -29.88 -6.65
C ASN A 266 -5.22 -28.83 -6.47
#